data_AF-A0A087N1G0-F1
#
_entry.id   AF-A0A087N1G0-F1
#
_cell.length_a   1.000
_cell.length_b   1.000
_cell.length_c   1.000
_cell.angle_alpha   90.00
_cell.angle_beta   90.00
_cell.angle_gamma   90.00
#
_symmetry.space_group_name_H-M   'P 1'
#
loop_
_entity.id
_entity.type
_entity.pdbx_description
1 polymer ?
#
loop_
_entity_poly.entity_id
_entity_poly.type
_entity_poly.pdbx_seq_one_letter_code
_entity_poly.pdbx_strand_id
1 'polypeptide(L)'
;MARKPLSQLRVKAKPALLIFGILLLGNILWFIAWLIPNGNKEGGKEVVATIDKTEITRQDWMLEMEEHYGRNTLRDMVNDVVMKKAAKKFKIDVKPEEVDLELALMRSTPEEFSNILKNMSIEQLRNKVYTDIMLNKVLTKDIIIDDKEVASYYEDNKSLYEVPTSYRTNLIVVDTKAKADAALKELSNGSDFSVLARELSIDANSANLGGDIGFVTVTQQGFDKNLANAIDGIKEGELSEPVKMEDGNYGIMKVVEIIPGQSFTFKEMKAHVQVELALEQLTQSVAPESFWDEFDVKWFYGETK
;
A
#
# COMPACT_ATOMS: atom_id res chain seq x y z
N MET A 1 3.10 50.33 57.65
CA MET A 1 1.77 49.79 57.28
C MET A 1 1.44 48.64 58.22
N ALA A 2 0.51 48.83 59.16
CA ALA A 2 0.10 47.79 60.11
C ALA A 2 -1.00 46.91 59.49
N ARG A 3 -0.80 45.59 59.43
CA ARG A 3 -1.83 44.62 59.01
C ARG A 3 -2.76 44.33 60.19
N LYS A 4 -4.08 44.45 59.98
CA LYS A 4 -5.11 44.10 60.97
C LYS A 4 -5.10 42.57 61.27
N PRO A 5 -5.38 42.15 62.51
CA PRO A 5 -5.42 40.74 62.89
C PRO A 5 -6.66 40.01 62.34
N LEU A 6 -6.48 38.74 61.99
CA LEU A 6 -7.45 37.83 61.34
C LEU A 6 -8.73 37.52 62.15
N SER A 7 -8.87 38.01 63.39
CA SER A 7 -9.98 37.70 64.29
C SER A 7 -11.28 38.49 64.05
N GLN A 8 -11.35 39.32 63.00
CA GLN A 8 -12.53 40.15 62.70
C GLN A 8 -13.27 39.81 61.40
N LEU A 9 -12.89 38.75 60.68
CA LEU A 9 -13.65 38.30 59.52
C LEU A 9 -14.83 37.41 59.97
N ARG A 10 -15.88 38.03 60.52
CA ARG A 10 -17.19 37.39 60.64
C ARG A 10 -17.74 37.17 59.23
N VAL A 11 -17.48 36.00 58.66
CA VAL A 11 -18.17 35.56 57.45
C VAL A 11 -19.66 35.53 57.81
N LYS A 12 -20.47 36.35 57.14
CA LYS A 12 -21.93 36.32 57.33
C LYS A 12 -22.36 34.88 56.99
N ALA A 13 -22.79 34.11 57.98
CA ALA A 13 -23.05 32.68 57.83
C ALA A 13 -24.12 32.37 56.77
N LYS A 14 -25.06 33.29 56.54
CA LYS A 14 -26.16 33.14 55.56
C LYS A 14 -25.67 33.09 54.09
N PRO A 15 -24.88 34.06 53.57
CA PRO A 15 -24.33 33.95 52.23
C PRO A 15 -23.33 32.80 52.08
N ALA A 16 -22.56 32.45 53.13
CA ALA A 16 -21.67 31.29 53.08
C ALA A 16 -22.42 29.96 52.97
N LEU A 17 -23.51 29.77 53.72
CA LEU A 17 -24.39 28.59 53.63
C LEU A 17 -25.04 28.47 52.25
N LEU A 18 -25.41 29.60 51.63
CA LEU A 18 -25.93 29.64 50.26
C LEU A 18 -24.88 29.18 49.24
N ILE A 19 -23.63 29.66 49.38
CA ILE A 19 -22.52 29.24 48.52
C ILE A 19 -22.21 27.75 48.71
N PHE A 20 -22.19 27.25 49.95
CA PHE A 20 -22.03 25.82 50.23
C PHE A 20 -23.18 24.99 49.66
N GLY A 21 -24.42 25.46 49.74
CA GLY A 21 -25.58 24.80 49.15
C GLY A 21 -25.48 24.72 47.62
N ILE A 22 -25.03 25.79 46.96
CA ILE A 22 -24.82 25.82 45.50
C ILE A 22 -23.66 24.90 45.10
N LEU A 23 -22.57 24.87 45.86
CA LEU A 23 -21.44 23.97 45.61
C LEU A 23 -21.81 22.50 45.84
N LEU A 24 -22.63 22.21 46.85
CA LEU A 24 -23.13 20.86 47.11
C LEU A 24 -24.08 20.41 46.00
N LEU A 25 -25.01 21.27 45.57
CA LEU A 25 -25.90 21.01 44.43
C LEU A 25 -25.10 20.83 43.13
N GLY A 26 -24.07 21.64 42.90
CA GLY A 26 -23.16 21.48 41.76
C GLY A 26 -22.42 20.14 41.79
N ASN A 27 -21.92 19.71 42.94
CA ASN A 27 -21.27 18.41 43.10
C ASN A 27 -22.25 17.24 42.96
N ILE A 28 -23.47 17.36 43.50
CA ILE A 28 -24.50 16.33 43.36
C ILE A 28 -24.95 16.25 41.90
N LEU A 29 -25.13 17.37 41.20
CA LEU A 29 -25.46 17.38 39.78
C LEU A 29 -24.31 16.82 38.93
N TRP A 30 -23.05 17.10 39.29
CA TRP A 30 -21.88 16.51 38.62
C TRP A 30 -21.78 15.00 38.87
N PHE A 31 -22.08 14.54 40.10
CA PHE A 31 -22.12 13.12 40.45
C PHE A 31 -23.30 12.39 39.79
N ILE A 32 -24.47 13.03 39.70
CA ILE A 32 -25.62 12.50 38.95
C ILE A 32 -25.31 12.49 37.45
N ALA A 33 -24.65 13.51 36.90
CA ALA A 33 -24.18 13.51 35.52
C ALA A 33 -23.10 12.45 35.23
N TRP A 34 -22.34 12.03 36.25
CA TRP A 34 -21.43 10.88 36.19
C TRP A 34 -22.14 9.52 36.29
N LEU A 35 -23.31 9.48 36.96
CA LEU A 35 -24.19 8.29 37.07
C LEU A 35 -25.18 8.15 35.91
N ILE A 36 -25.50 9.23 35.19
CA ILE A 36 -26.13 9.14 33.87
C ILE A 36 -25.09 8.43 32.99
N PRO A 37 -25.44 7.32 32.33
CA PRO A 37 -24.54 6.71 31.38
C PRO A 37 -24.31 7.73 30.27
N ASN A 38 -23.19 8.47 30.34
CA ASN A 38 -22.52 8.84 29.12
C ASN A 38 -22.41 7.53 28.35
N GLY A 39 -22.86 7.52 27.09
CA GLY A 39 -22.65 6.41 26.18
C GLY A 39 -21.16 6.21 25.87
N ASN A 40 -20.36 5.96 26.91
CA ASN A 40 -19.16 5.16 26.89
C ASN A 40 -19.60 3.88 26.16
N LYS A 41 -19.28 3.70 24.88
CA LYS A 41 -17.91 3.41 24.41
C LYS A 41 -17.18 2.49 25.39
N GLU A 42 -17.88 1.45 25.84
CA GLU A 42 -17.24 0.16 26.09
C GLU A 42 -16.65 -0.28 24.75
N GLY A 43 -15.32 -0.24 24.62
CA GLY A 43 -14.59 -0.68 23.42
C GLY A 43 -14.70 -2.17 23.09
N GLY A 44 -15.72 -2.86 23.62
CA GLY A 44 -16.04 -4.27 23.37
C GLY A 44 -17.49 -4.54 22.92
N LYS A 45 -18.35 -3.52 22.78
CA LYS A 45 -19.76 -3.70 22.36
C LYS A 45 -20.18 -2.86 21.16
N GLU A 46 -19.22 -2.35 20.38
CA GLU A 46 -19.57 -1.75 19.11
C GLU A 46 -20.09 -2.85 18.18
N VAL A 47 -21.40 -2.86 17.91
CA VAL A 47 -22.01 -3.80 16.97
C VAL A 47 -21.62 -3.39 15.56
N VAL A 48 -20.91 -4.27 14.86
CA VAL A 48 -20.44 -4.03 13.48
C VAL A 48 -21.37 -4.66 12.45
N ALA A 49 -22.17 -5.65 12.84
CA ALA A 49 -23.22 -6.23 12.02
C ALA A 49 -24.33 -6.83 12.88
N THR A 50 -25.55 -6.86 12.35
CA THR A 50 -26.70 -7.52 12.98
C THR A 50 -27.41 -8.39 11.95
N ILE A 51 -27.62 -9.67 12.27
CA ILE A 51 -28.44 -10.60 11.49
C ILE A 51 -29.61 -11.03 12.36
N ASP A 52 -30.83 -10.63 11.98
CA ASP A 52 -32.04 -10.74 12.80
C ASP A 52 -31.86 -10.14 14.20
N LYS A 53 -31.57 -10.98 15.20
CA LYS A 53 -31.34 -10.61 16.60
C LYS A 53 -29.93 -11.00 17.10
N THR A 54 -29.10 -11.55 16.22
CA THR A 54 -27.71 -11.88 16.53
C THR A 54 -26.83 -10.71 16.14
N GLU A 55 -26.09 -10.18 17.13
CA GLU A 55 -25.14 -9.09 16.94
C GLU A 55 -23.73 -9.67 16.79
N ILE A 56 -22.96 -9.13 15.84
CA ILE A 56 -21.51 -9.35 15.73
C ILE A 56 -20.84 -8.11 16.25
N THR A 57 -20.02 -8.24 17.29
CA THR A 57 -19.31 -7.11 17.88
C THR A 57 -17.98 -6.88 17.18
N ARG A 58 -17.46 -5.65 17.30
CA ARG A 58 -16.10 -5.31 16.87
C ARG A 58 -15.06 -6.18 17.56
N GLN A 59 -15.32 -6.58 18.81
CA GLN A 59 -14.42 -7.47 19.54
C GLN A 59 -14.37 -8.86 18.90
N ASP A 60 -15.51 -9.44 18.57
CA ASP A 60 -15.58 -10.75 17.88
C ASP A 60 -14.83 -10.69 16.55
N TRP A 61 -15.08 -9.64 15.75
CA TRP A 61 -14.37 -9.44 14.49
C TRP A 61 -12.85 -9.26 14.68
N MET A 62 -12.41 -8.46 15.65
CA MET A 62 -10.98 -8.26 15.90
C MET A 62 -10.29 -9.54 16.41
N LEU A 63 -10.95 -10.35 17.24
CA LEU A 63 -10.44 -11.63 17.69
C LEU A 63 -10.25 -12.59 16.50
N GLU A 64 -11.24 -12.67 15.61
CA GLU A 64 -11.16 -13.50 14.40
C GLU A 64 -10.03 -13.02 13.47
N MET A 65 -9.87 -11.70 13.32
CA MET A 65 -8.78 -11.11 12.54
C MET A 65 -7.41 -11.38 13.17
N GLU A 66 -7.29 -11.30 14.50
CA GLU A 66 -6.05 -11.63 15.21
C GLU A 66 -5.71 -13.12 15.06
N GLU A 67 -6.70 -14.01 15.11
CA GLU A 67 -6.53 -15.44 14.91
C GLU A 67 -6.01 -15.78 13.51
N HIS A 68 -6.60 -15.18 12.46
CA HIS A 68 -6.23 -15.49 11.08
C HIS A 68 -5.01 -14.71 10.56
N TYR A 69 -4.84 -13.45 10.99
CA TYR A 69 -3.86 -12.54 10.40
C TYR A 69 -2.91 -11.90 11.42
N GLY A 70 -3.21 -11.99 12.72
CA GLY A 70 -2.47 -11.28 13.77
C GLY A 70 -1.00 -11.66 13.82
N ARG A 71 -0.66 -12.95 13.66
CA ARG A 71 0.72 -13.44 13.69
C ARG A 71 1.58 -12.84 12.58
N ASN A 72 1.12 -12.91 11.34
CA ASN A 72 1.86 -12.39 10.20
C ASN A 72 1.94 -10.87 10.27
N THR A 73 0.83 -10.20 10.62
CA THR A 73 0.80 -8.74 10.78
C THR A 73 1.80 -8.27 11.83
N LEU A 74 1.83 -8.91 13.02
CA LEU A 74 2.76 -8.55 14.07
C LEU A 74 4.21 -8.85 13.67
N ARG A 75 4.46 -10.00 13.02
CA ARG A 75 5.79 -10.35 12.50
C ARG A 75 6.30 -9.28 11.53
N ASP A 76 5.49 -8.88 10.56
CA ASP A 76 5.89 -7.89 9.55
C ASP A 76 6.15 -6.51 10.19
N MET A 77 5.35 -6.12 11.19
CA MET A 77 5.59 -4.90 11.98
C MET A 77 6.89 -4.98 12.80
N VAL A 78 7.18 -6.12 13.41
CA VAL A 78 8.42 -6.35 14.15
C VAL A 78 9.62 -6.29 13.20
N ASN A 79 9.53 -6.95 12.04
CA ASN A 79 10.56 -6.94 11.01
C ASN A 79 10.88 -5.51 10.53
N ASP A 80 9.86 -4.70 10.24
CA ASP A 80 10.05 -3.29 9.87
C ASP A 80 10.82 -2.51 10.95
N VAL A 81 10.46 -2.68 12.23
CA VAL A 81 11.15 -2.01 13.34
C VAL A 81 12.58 -2.52 13.52
N VAL A 82 12.79 -3.84 13.40
CA VAL A 82 14.12 -4.46 13.50
C VAL A 82 15.03 -3.96 12.39
N MET A 83 14.56 -3.95 11.13
CA MET A 83 15.34 -3.43 10.01
C MET A 83 15.68 -1.96 10.20
N LYS A 84 14.73 -1.11 10.62
CA LYS A 84 15.01 0.32 10.93
C LYS A 84 16.05 0.49 12.04
N LYS A 85 16.09 -0.39 13.03
CA LYS A 85 17.14 -0.40 14.07
C LYS A 85 18.47 -0.89 13.52
N ALA A 86 18.48 -1.95 12.71
CA ALA A 86 19.65 -2.49 12.04
C ALA A 86 20.31 -1.43 11.15
N ALA A 87 19.54 -0.74 10.31
CA ALA A 87 20.05 0.34 9.48
C ALA A 87 20.72 1.44 10.29
N LYS A 88 20.11 1.89 11.40
CA LYS A 88 20.74 2.87 12.30
C LYS A 88 22.02 2.36 12.93
N LYS A 89 22.03 1.11 13.40
CA LYS A 89 23.21 0.47 14.01
C LYS A 89 24.37 0.37 13.02
N PHE A 90 24.07 -0.03 11.79
CA PHE A 90 25.04 -0.24 10.72
C PHE A 90 25.28 1.01 9.86
N LYS A 91 24.65 2.14 10.19
CA LYS A 91 24.73 3.41 9.45
C LYS A 91 24.38 3.26 7.97
N ILE A 92 23.43 2.38 7.67
CA ILE A 92 22.85 2.22 6.35
C ILE A 92 21.78 3.29 6.18
N ASP A 93 21.88 4.01 5.07
CA ASP A 93 20.90 4.98 4.62
C ASP A 93 20.27 4.48 3.32
N VAL A 94 18.96 4.52 3.23
CA VAL A 94 18.19 4.16 2.03
C VAL A 94 17.54 5.44 1.52
N LYS A 95 17.96 5.86 0.34
CA LYS A 95 17.50 7.10 -0.27
C LYS A 95 16.17 6.88 -0.99
N PRO A 96 15.30 7.90 -1.06
CA PRO A 96 14.05 7.80 -1.82
C PRO A 96 14.27 7.36 -3.28
N GLU A 97 15.34 7.82 -3.91
CA GLU A 97 15.63 7.50 -5.31
C GLU A 97 15.99 6.02 -5.51
N GLU A 98 16.52 5.33 -4.49
CA GLU A 98 16.77 3.88 -4.55
C GLU A 98 15.45 3.10 -4.56
N VAL A 99 14.46 3.59 -3.80
CA VAL A 99 13.11 3.00 -3.76
C VAL A 99 12.38 3.26 -5.08
N ASP A 100 12.46 4.48 -5.62
CA ASP A 100 11.84 4.82 -6.90
C ASP A 100 12.47 4.05 -8.07
N LEU A 101 13.79 3.83 -8.03
CA LEU A 101 14.51 2.98 -8.99
C LEU A 101 14.01 1.54 -8.91
N GLU A 102 13.93 0.96 -7.72
CA GLU A 102 13.44 -0.43 -7.55
C GLU A 102 11.99 -0.57 -8.04
N LEU A 103 11.11 0.37 -7.67
CA LEU A 103 9.73 0.39 -8.18
C LEU A 103 9.67 0.56 -9.71
N ALA A 104 10.62 1.27 -10.32
CA ALA A 104 10.74 1.34 -11.77
C ALA A 104 11.15 0.00 -12.38
N LEU A 105 12.15 -0.68 -11.81
CA LEU A 105 12.57 -2.00 -12.28
C LEU A 105 11.45 -3.03 -12.14
N MET A 106 10.68 -3.00 -11.05
CA MET A 106 9.50 -3.87 -10.88
C MET A 106 8.45 -3.65 -11.96
N ARG A 107 8.35 -2.46 -12.56
CA ARG A 107 7.43 -2.19 -13.69
C ARG A 107 7.87 -2.81 -15.01
N SER A 108 9.11 -3.27 -15.12
CA SER A 108 9.56 -4.05 -16.29
C SER A 108 8.85 -5.40 -16.42
N THR A 109 8.17 -5.85 -15.35
CA THR A 109 7.29 -7.02 -15.32
C THR A 109 5.85 -6.58 -14.98
N PRO A 110 5.10 -6.00 -15.95
CA PRO A 110 3.83 -5.31 -15.67
C PRO A 110 2.76 -6.18 -15.02
N GLU A 111 2.71 -7.47 -15.38
CA GLU A 111 1.77 -8.43 -14.80
C GLU A 111 2.04 -8.66 -13.31
N GLU A 112 3.30 -8.91 -12.94
CA GLU A 112 3.71 -9.12 -11.55
C GLU A 112 3.48 -7.85 -10.73
N PHE A 113 3.87 -6.69 -11.26
CA PHE A 113 3.61 -5.39 -10.63
C PHE A 113 2.12 -5.15 -10.40
N SER A 114 1.27 -5.46 -11.39
CA SER A 114 -0.18 -5.35 -11.27
C SER A 114 -0.75 -6.30 -10.22
N ASN A 115 -0.24 -7.54 -10.16
CA ASN A 115 -0.69 -8.53 -9.19
C ASN A 115 -0.34 -8.13 -7.75
N ILE A 116 0.82 -7.51 -7.54
CA ILE A 116 1.19 -6.91 -6.25
C ILE A 116 0.18 -5.82 -5.88
N LEU A 117 -0.12 -4.89 -6.80
CA LEU A 117 -1.01 -3.76 -6.54
C LEU A 117 -2.50 -4.13 -6.40
N LYS A 118 -2.90 -5.36 -6.75
CA LYS A 118 -4.24 -5.88 -6.42
C LYS A 118 -4.41 -6.13 -4.92
N ASN A 119 -3.33 -6.43 -4.21
CA ASN A 119 -3.36 -6.87 -2.83
C ASN A 119 -2.83 -5.83 -1.84
N MET A 120 -2.15 -4.79 -2.32
CA MET A 120 -1.64 -3.70 -1.49
C MET A 120 -1.60 -2.38 -2.25
N SER A 121 -1.66 -1.27 -1.51
CA SER A 121 -1.49 0.06 -2.09
C SER A 121 -0.04 0.31 -2.51
N ILE A 122 0.16 1.27 -3.41
CA ILE A 122 1.51 1.70 -3.82
C ILE A 122 2.35 2.19 -2.63
N GLU A 123 1.72 2.79 -1.61
CA GLU A 123 2.42 3.21 -0.39
C GLU A 123 2.85 2.01 0.46
N GLN A 124 2.03 0.96 0.54
CA GLN A 124 2.42 -0.28 1.21
C GLN A 124 3.58 -0.96 0.47
N LEU A 125 3.51 -1.00 -0.87
CA LEU A 125 4.59 -1.53 -1.69
C LEU A 125 5.89 -0.73 -1.51
N ARG A 126 5.82 0.61 -1.52
CA ARG A 126 6.97 1.49 -1.29
C ARG A 126 7.65 1.21 0.06
N ASN A 127 6.86 1.05 1.13
CA ASN A 127 7.39 0.72 2.45
C ASN A 127 8.02 -0.68 2.50
N LYS A 128 7.44 -1.64 1.78
CA LYS A 128 8.01 -2.98 1.65
C LYS A 128 9.35 -2.94 0.92
N VAL A 129 9.41 -2.30 -0.25
CA VAL A 129 10.63 -2.12 -1.03
C VAL A 129 11.72 -1.41 -0.22
N TYR A 130 11.37 -0.36 0.52
CA TYR A 130 12.30 0.34 1.41
C TYR A 130 12.94 -0.61 2.44
N THR A 131 12.13 -1.47 3.05
CA THR A 131 12.61 -2.47 4.04
C THR A 131 13.45 -3.55 3.37
N ASP A 132 13.09 -4.00 2.17
CA ASP A 132 13.83 -5.01 1.41
C ASP A 132 15.20 -4.47 0.97
N ILE A 133 15.29 -3.23 0.46
CA ILE A 133 16.56 -2.56 0.15
C ILE A 133 17.42 -2.43 1.41
N MET A 134 16.81 -2.04 2.52
CA MET A 134 17.50 -1.90 3.80
C MET A 134 18.13 -3.20 4.26
N LEU A 135 17.38 -4.30 4.22
CA LEU A 135 17.88 -5.64 4.52
C LEU A 135 19.05 -6.00 3.60
N ASN A 136 18.87 -5.85 2.29
CA ASN A 136 19.89 -6.20 1.30
C ASN A 136 21.20 -5.44 1.55
N LYS A 137 21.14 -4.14 1.83
CA LYS A 137 22.33 -3.33 2.16
C LYS A 137 22.98 -3.74 3.48
N VAL A 138 22.21 -4.15 4.49
CA VAL A 138 22.75 -4.66 5.75
C VAL A 138 23.49 -5.98 5.53
N LEU A 139 22.93 -6.89 4.73
CA LEU A 139 23.51 -8.21 4.44
C LEU A 139 24.80 -8.10 3.61
N THR A 140 24.87 -7.14 2.71
CA THR A 140 25.97 -7.00 1.75
C THR A 140 27.04 -6.00 2.16
N LYS A 141 26.89 -5.29 3.29
CA LYS A 141 27.78 -4.18 3.70
C LYS A 141 29.28 -4.54 3.77
N ASP A 142 29.59 -5.79 4.06
CA ASP A 142 30.97 -6.29 4.24
C ASP A 142 31.49 -7.03 3.00
N ILE A 143 30.67 -7.13 1.94
CA ILE A 143 31.02 -7.77 0.67
C ILE A 143 31.49 -6.68 -0.30
N ILE A 144 32.69 -6.86 -0.85
CA ILE A 144 33.29 -5.91 -1.78
C ILE A 144 33.25 -6.52 -3.18
N ILE A 145 32.58 -5.83 -4.11
CA ILE A 145 32.52 -6.19 -5.53
C ILE A 145 33.48 -5.31 -6.32
N ASP A 146 34.23 -5.90 -7.27
CA ASP A 146 35.15 -5.16 -8.13
C ASP A 146 34.36 -4.24 -9.08
N ASP A 147 34.78 -2.97 -9.18
CA ASP A 147 34.12 -1.99 -10.06
C ASP A 147 34.06 -2.42 -11.54
N LYS A 148 35.01 -3.25 -12.01
CA LYS A 148 34.99 -3.80 -13.37
C LYS A 148 33.91 -4.87 -13.54
N GLU A 149 33.66 -5.67 -12.52
CA GLU A 149 32.59 -6.67 -12.52
C GLU A 149 31.23 -5.98 -12.57
N VAL A 150 31.03 -4.95 -11.74
CA VAL A 150 29.83 -4.10 -11.76
C VAL A 150 29.61 -3.46 -13.14
N ALA A 151 30.69 -2.95 -13.76
CA ALA A 151 30.61 -2.36 -15.10
C ALA A 151 30.27 -3.40 -16.17
N SER A 152 30.88 -4.59 -16.13
CA SER A 152 30.55 -5.68 -17.06
C SER A 152 29.09 -6.09 -16.91
N TYR A 153 28.64 -6.32 -15.68
CA TYR A 153 27.26 -6.72 -15.40
C TYR A 153 26.27 -5.69 -15.92
N TYR A 154 26.54 -4.39 -15.71
CA TYR A 154 25.66 -3.35 -16.24
C TYR A 154 25.58 -3.37 -17.78
N GLU A 155 26.71 -3.49 -18.47
CA GLU A 155 26.72 -3.50 -19.94
C GLU A 155 26.06 -4.76 -20.50
N ASP A 156 26.29 -5.93 -19.88
CA ASP A 156 25.70 -7.21 -20.28
C ASP A 156 24.17 -7.24 -20.06
N ASN A 157 23.67 -6.50 -19.06
CA ASN A 157 22.26 -6.46 -18.67
C ASN A 157 21.56 -5.14 -19.01
N LYS A 158 22.17 -4.28 -19.83
CA LYS A 158 21.72 -2.89 -20.05
C LYS A 158 20.24 -2.77 -20.45
N SER A 159 19.73 -3.71 -21.25
CA SER A 159 18.34 -3.73 -21.68
C SER A 159 17.34 -3.91 -20.53
N LEU A 160 17.76 -4.52 -19.41
CA LEU A 160 16.91 -4.68 -18.22
C LEU A 160 16.68 -3.35 -17.48
N TYR A 161 17.54 -2.35 -17.73
CA TYR A 161 17.45 -1.03 -17.11
C TYR A 161 16.76 0.02 -18.01
N GLU A 162 16.19 -0.44 -19.13
CA GLU A 162 15.31 0.34 -19.99
C GLU A 162 13.86 -0.04 -19.70
N VAL A 163 13.25 0.67 -18.76
CA VAL A 163 11.86 0.43 -18.35
C VAL A 163 10.93 1.15 -19.33
N PRO A 164 10.08 0.42 -20.09
CA PRO A 164 9.15 1.04 -21.03
C PRO A 164 8.04 1.82 -20.29
N THR A 165 7.38 2.73 -21.02
CA THR A 165 6.18 3.40 -20.52
C THR A 165 5.12 2.35 -20.15
N SER A 166 4.58 2.46 -18.94
CA SER A 166 3.54 1.58 -18.41
C SER A 166 2.19 2.29 -18.45
N TYR A 167 1.17 1.60 -18.93
CA TYR A 167 -0.19 2.11 -19.03
C TYR A 167 -1.09 1.26 -18.15
N ARG A 168 -1.76 1.86 -17.15
CA ARG A 168 -2.84 1.17 -16.44
C ARG A 168 -4.08 1.22 -17.32
N THR A 169 -4.63 0.05 -17.66
CA THR A 169 -5.65 -0.01 -18.71
C THR A 169 -6.85 -0.85 -18.30
N ASN A 170 -8.02 -0.42 -18.79
CA ASN A 170 -9.21 -1.25 -18.84
C ASN A 170 -9.50 -1.67 -20.28
N LEU A 171 -10.09 -2.85 -20.45
CA LEU A 171 -10.39 -3.47 -21.74
C LEU A 171 -11.84 -3.99 -21.77
N ILE A 172 -12.53 -3.74 -22.89
CA ILE A 172 -13.76 -4.43 -23.28
C ILE A 172 -13.47 -5.18 -24.57
N VAL A 173 -13.70 -6.49 -24.59
CA VAL A 173 -13.54 -7.33 -25.78
C VAL A 173 -14.91 -7.75 -26.28
N VAL A 174 -15.19 -7.65 -27.59
CA VAL A 174 -16.44 -8.11 -28.20
C VAL A 174 -16.19 -8.81 -29.52
N ASP A 175 -17.12 -9.67 -29.94
CA ASP A 175 -16.99 -10.52 -31.13
C ASP A 175 -17.08 -9.77 -32.48
N THR A 176 -17.58 -8.53 -32.49
CA THR A 176 -17.92 -7.81 -33.73
C THR A 176 -17.65 -6.32 -33.60
N LYS A 177 -17.22 -5.71 -34.71
CA LYS A 177 -17.01 -4.25 -34.81
C LYS A 177 -18.26 -3.46 -34.43
N ALA A 178 -19.44 -3.94 -34.84
CA ALA A 178 -20.71 -3.26 -34.56
C ALA A 178 -21.00 -3.16 -33.05
N LYS A 179 -20.71 -4.23 -32.27
CA LYS A 179 -20.81 -4.17 -30.81
C LYS A 179 -19.77 -3.23 -30.20
N ALA A 180 -18.57 -3.20 -30.76
CA ALA A 180 -17.51 -2.33 -30.27
C ALA A 180 -17.84 -0.85 -30.53
N ASP A 181 -18.31 -0.52 -31.74
CA ASP A 181 -18.77 0.82 -32.10
C ASP A 181 -19.93 1.28 -31.19
N ALA A 182 -20.86 0.37 -30.86
CA ALA A 182 -21.97 0.65 -29.94
C ALA A 182 -21.47 0.91 -28.51
N ALA A 183 -20.56 0.07 -27.99
CA ALA A 183 -19.98 0.24 -26.66
C ALA A 183 -19.18 1.56 -26.57
N LEU A 184 -18.38 1.90 -27.57
CA LEU A 184 -17.64 3.17 -27.62
C LEU A 184 -18.59 4.37 -27.60
N LYS A 185 -19.72 4.30 -28.31
CA LYS A 185 -20.74 5.35 -28.29
C LYS A 185 -21.36 5.52 -26.90
N GLU A 186 -21.70 4.43 -26.23
CA GLU A 186 -22.22 4.47 -24.86
C GLU A 186 -21.20 5.07 -23.89
N LEU A 187 -19.94 4.63 -23.96
CA LEU A 187 -18.84 5.19 -23.16
C LEU A 187 -18.65 6.69 -23.42
N SER A 188 -18.72 7.13 -24.68
CA SER A 188 -18.61 8.55 -25.06
C SER A 188 -19.78 9.39 -24.53
N ASN A 189 -20.94 8.77 -24.28
CA ASN A 189 -22.10 9.42 -23.67
C ASN A 189 -22.02 9.46 -22.13
N GLY A 190 -20.96 8.93 -21.53
CA GLY A 190 -20.73 8.95 -20.08
C GLY A 190 -21.14 7.68 -19.34
N SER A 191 -21.44 6.59 -20.05
CA SER A 191 -21.67 5.28 -19.41
C SER A 191 -20.41 4.79 -18.68
N ASP A 192 -20.61 4.10 -17.56
CA ASP A 192 -19.52 3.58 -16.75
C ASP A 192 -18.81 2.41 -17.47
N PHE A 193 -17.49 2.49 -17.58
CA PHE A 193 -16.69 1.47 -18.27
C PHE A 193 -16.78 0.12 -17.58
N SER A 194 -16.79 0.09 -16.24
CA SER A 194 -16.83 -1.16 -15.48
C SER A 194 -18.16 -1.89 -15.64
N VAL A 195 -19.27 -1.15 -15.79
CA VAL A 195 -20.59 -1.72 -16.07
C VAL A 195 -20.61 -2.33 -17.46
N LEU A 196 -20.21 -1.57 -18.50
CA LEU A 196 -20.19 -2.09 -19.86
C LEU A 196 -19.22 -3.27 -20.04
N ALA A 197 -18.09 -3.27 -19.34
CA ALA A 197 -17.18 -4.40 -19.33
C ALA A 197 -17.84 -5.67 -18.78
N ARG A 198 -18.59 -5.57 -17.67
CA ARG A 198 -19.32 -6.72 -17.11
C ARG A 198 -20.45 -7.21 -18.01
N GLU A 199 -21.12 -6.31 -18.72
CA GLU A 199 -22.29 -6.66 -19.54
C GLU A 199 -21.92 -7.18 -20.93
N LEU A 200 -20.91 -6.59 -21.56
CA LEU A 200 -20.61 -6.80 -22.97
C LEU A 200 -19.32 -7.57 -23.22
N SER A 201 -18.36 -7.50 -22.31
CA SER A 201 -17.03 -8.06 -22.57
C SER A 201 -17.06 -9.58 -22.58
N ILE A 202 -16.50 -10.18 -23.64
CA ILE A 202 -16.29 -11.63 -23.75
C ILE A 202 -15.00 -12.09 -23.07
N ASP A 203 -14.14 -11.16 -22.63
CA ASP A 203 -12.98 -11.48 -21.81
C ASP A 203 -13.41 -11.68 -20.35
N ALA A 204 -13.68 -12.93 -19.99
CA ALA A 204 -14.16 -13.30 -18.66
C ALA A 204 -13.18 -12.95 -17.51
N ASN A 205 -11.88 -12.83 -17.80
CA ASN A 205 -10.86 -12.54 -16.80
C ASN A 205 -10.95 -11.09 -16.33
N SER A 206 -11.09 -10.15 -17.26
CA SER A 206 -11.18 -8.72 -16.93
C SER A 206 -12.62 -8.25 -16.72
N ALA A 207 -13.62 -8.84 -17.39
CA ALA A 207 -15.01 -8.40 -17.32
C ALA A 207 -15.51 -8.24 -15.87
N ASN A 208 -15.30 -9.27 -15.03
CA ASN A 208 -15.72 -9.26 -13.63
C ASN A 208 -14.99 -8.20 -12.78
N LEU A 209 -13.78 -7.83 -13.19
CA LEU A 209 -12.95 -6.79 -12.59
C LEU A 209 -13.25 -5.40 -13.18
N GLY A 210 -14.37 -5.23 -13.90
CA GLY A 210 -14.71 -3.97 -14.54
C GLY A 210 -13.82 -3.64 -15.74
N GLY A 211 -13.28 -4.68 -16.39
CA GLY A 211 -12.35 -4.57 -17.51
C GLY A 211 -10.91 -4.27 -17.10
N ASP A 212 -10.56 -4.16 -15.81
CA ASP A 212 -9.17 -3.86 -15.39
C ASP A 212 -8.24 -5.02 -15.77
N ILE A 213 -7.28 -4.75 -16.67
CA ILE A 213 -6.23 -5.69 -17.08
C ILE A 213 -4.87 -5.34 -16.44
N GLY A 214 -4.84 -4.33 -15.57
CA GLY A 214 -3.63 -3.86 -14.91
C GLY A 214 -2.75 -2.97 -15.80
N PHE A 215 -1.47 -2.95 -15.46
CA PHE A 215 -0.43 -2.29 -16.23
C PHE A 215 -0.02 -3.14 -17.43
N VAL A 216 0.09 -2.50 -18.58
CA VAL A 216 0.63 -3.06 -19.81
C VAL A 216 1.70 -2.15 -20.39
N THR A 217 2.58 -2.71 -21.23
CA THR A 217 3.59 -1.95 -21.97
C THR A 217 3.49 -2.29 -23.45
N VAL A 218 3.83 -1.35 -24.32
CA VAL A 218 3.75 -1.55 -25.78
C VAL A 218 4.69 -2.65 -26.29
N THR A 219 5.72 -2.98 -25.50
CA THR A 219 6.72 -4.02 -25.79
C THR A 219 6.45 -5.34 -25.07
N GLN A 220 5.34 -5.45 -24.32
CA GLN A 220 5.01 -6.64 -23.55
C GLN A 220 4.80 -7.86 -24.45
N GLN A 221 5.53 -8.94 -24.18
CA GLN A 221 5.32 -10.22 -24.85
C GLN A 221 3.99 -10.84 -24.42
N GLY A 222 3.27 -11.44 -25.37
CA GLY A 222 1.97 -12.06 -25.13
C GLY A 222 0.79 -11.08 -25.04
N PHE A 223 1.04 -9.77 -25.08
CA PHE A 223 -0.02 -8.77 -25.25
C PHE A 223 -0.33 -8.57 -26.74
N ASP A 224 -1.61 -8.39 -27.08
CA ASP A 224 -2.06 -8.22 -28.46
C ASP A 224 -1.40 -6.98 -29.08
N LYS A 225 -0.71 -7.16 -30.22
CA LYS A 225 0.09 -6.09 -30.84
C LYS A 225 -0.77 -4.95 -31.38
N ASN A 226 -2.00 -5.23 -31.81
CA ASN A 226 -2.89 -4.19 -32.31
C ASN A 226 -3.38 -3.34 -31.14
N LEU A 227 -3.68 -3.96 -29.99
CA LEU A 227 -3.98 -3.23 -28.75
C LEU A 227 -2.79 -2.42 -28.25
N ALA A 228 -1.58 -3.00 -28.25
CA ALA A 228 -0.33 -2.33 -27.88
C ALA A 228 -0.07 -1.07 -28.73
N ASN A 229 -0.27 -1.17 -30.04
CA ASN A 229 -0.12 -0.02 -30.94
C ASN A 229 -1.20 1.03 -30.75
N ALA A 230 -2.41 0.61 -30.34
CA ALA A 230 -3.52 1.53 -30.13
C ALA A 230 -3.38 2.36 -28.85
N ILE A 231 -2.76 1.82 -27.80
CA ILE A 231 -2.50 2.58 -26.56
C ILE A 231 -1.36 3.59 -26.72
N ASP A 232 -0.45 3.37 -27.67
CA ASP A 232 0.63 4.30 -27.96
C ASP A 232 0.05 5.62 -28.50
N GLY A 233 0.05 6.65 -27.67
CA GLY A 233 -0.50 7.98 -27.98
C GLY A 233 -1.86 8.30 -27.37
N ILE A 234 -2.53 7.35 -26.70
CA ILE A 234 -3.74 7.63 -25.92
C ILE A 234 -3.35 8.34 -24.62
N LYS A 235 -4.06 9.41 -24.26
CA LYS A 235 -3.81 10.13 -23.01
C LYS A 235 -4.54 9.49 -21.83
N GLU A 236 -4.08 9.82 -20.65
CA GLU A 236 -4.76 9.46 -19.41
C GLU A 236 -6.22 9.93 -19.43
N GLY A 237 -7.15 9.02 -19.13
CA GLY A 237 -8.59 9.21 -19.15
C GLY A 237 -9.27 8.99 -20.51
N GLU A 238 -8.51 8.88 -21.61
CA GLU A 238 -9.06 8.73 -22.96
C GLU A 238 -9.35 7.26 -23.33
N LEU A 239 -10.22 7.11 -24.33
CA LEU A 239 -10.63 5.82 -24.91
C LEU A 239 -9.91 5.59 -26.24
N SER A 240 -9.63 4.33 -26.56
CA SER A 240 -9.22 3.93 -27.89
C SER A 240 -10.41 3.89 -28.85
N GLU A 241 -10.13 4.01 -30.14
CA GLU A 241 -11.04 3.51 -31.17
C GLU A 241 -11.18 1.98 -31.06
N PRO A 242 -12.20 1.35 -31.68
CA PRO A 242 -12.34 -0.10 -31.70
C PRO A 242 -11.20 -0.73 -32.49
N VAL A 243 -10.39 -1.54 -31.81
CA VAL A 243 -9.20 -2.18 -32.36
C VAL A 243 -9.53 -3.62 -32.70
N LYS A 244 -9.27 -4.03 -33.94
CA LYS A 244 -9.36 -5.45 -34.29
C LYS A 244 -8.15 -6.20 -33.72
N MET A 245 -8.39 -7.16 -32.83
CA MET A 245 -7.39 -8.01 -32.21
C MET A 245 -6.90 -9.10 -33.17
N GLU A 246 -5.77 -9.72 -32.84
CA GLU A 246 -5.14 -10.79 -33.62
C GLU A 246 -6.05 -12.03 -33.76
N ASP A 247 -6.88 -12.30 -32.75
CA ASP A 247 -7.85 -13.39 -32.73
C ASP A 247 -9.15 -13.10 -33.52
N GLY A 248 -9.28 -11.89 -34.06
CA GLY A 248 -10.43 -11.45 -34.86
C GLY A 248 -11.53 -10.74 -34.07
N ASN A 249 -11.46 -10.73 -32.73
CA ASN A 249 -12.35 -9.95 -31.88
C ASN A 249 -11.99 -8.45 -31.94
N TYR A 250 -12.77 -7.63 -31.24
CA TYR A 250 -12.57 -6.18 -31.16
C TYR A 250 -12.41 -5.74 -29.72
N GLY A 251 -11.35 -4.98 -29.44
CA GLY A 251 -11.06 -4.39 -28.14
C GLY A 251 -11.32 -2.88 -28.12
N ILE A 252 -11.84 -2.38 -27.00
CA ILE A 252 -11.87 -0.95 -26.66
C ILE A 252 -11.10 -0.79 -25.36
N MET A 253 -10.11 0.09 -25.37
CA MET A 253 -9.26 0.33 -24.22
C MET A 253 -9.55 1.69 -23.61
N LYS A 254 -9.37 1.79 -22.29
CA LYS A 254 -9.29 3.06 -21.56
C LYS A 254 -7.95 3.12 -20.84
N VAL A 255 -7.21 4.20 -21.03
CA VAL A 255 -6.00 4.46 -20.26
C VAL A 255 -6.38 5.19 -18.99
N VAL A 256 -6.10 4.61 -17.83
CA VAL A 256 -6.43 5.17 -16.51
C VAL A 256 -5.27 5.94 -15.92
N GLU A 257 -4.05 5.49 -16.18
CA GLU A 257 -2.81 6.06 -15.64
C GLU A 257 -1.68 5.80 -16.63
N ILE A 258 -0.82 6.79 -16.83
CA ILE A 258 0.40 6.65 -17.63
C ILE A 258 1.60 6.90 -16.75
N ILE A 259 2.48 5.92 -16.64
CA ILE A 259 3.77 6.08 -15.97
C ILE A 259 4.87 6.10 -17.04
N PRO A 260 5.54 7.25 -17.26
CA PRO A 260 6.58 7.37 -18.27
C PRO A 260 7.69 6.33 -18.10
N GLY A 261 8.17 5.83 -19.24
CA GLY A 261 9.36 4.97 -19.30
C GLY A 261 10.60 5.71 -18.81
N GLN A 262 11.55 4.96 -18.29
CA GLN A 262 12.79 5.47 -17.70
C GLN A 262 13.94 4.56 -18.08
N SER A 263 15.09 5.16 -18.41
CA SER A 263 16.33 4.44 -18.66
C SER A 263 17.37 4.88 -17.63
N PHE A 264 18.01 3.93 -16.98
CA PHE A 264 18.98 4.22 -15.92
C PHE A 264 20.42 4.12 -16.43
N THR A 265 21.21 5.14 -16.16
CA THR A 265 22.64 5.17 -16.48
C THR A 265 23.44 4.26 -15.55
N PHE A 266 24.65 3.87 -15.98
CA PHE A 266 25.57 3.14 -15.10
C PHE A 266 25.77 3.83 -13.75
N LYS A 267 25.82 5.17 -13.72
CA LYS A 267 26.01 5.94 -12.49
C LYS A 267 24.85 5.74 -11.51
N GLU A 268 23.62 5.67 -12.01
CA GLU A 268 22.42 5.45 -11.20
C GLU A 268 22.31 3.99 -10.76
N MET A 269 22.65 3.05 -11.65
CA MET A 269 22.58 1.62 -11.37
C MET A 269 23.76 1.09 -10.55
N LYS A 270 24.90 1.78 -10.48
CA LYS A 270 26.13 1.25 -9.87
C LYS A 270 25.90 0.68 -8.47
N ALA A 271 25.20 1.43 -7.61
CA ALA A 271 24.94 1.00 -6.24
C ALA A 271 23.97 -0.19 -6.17
N HIS A 272 22.94 -0.20 -7.02
CA HIS A 272 21.99 -1.30 -7.12
C HIS A 272 22.68 -2.58 -7.58
N VAL A 273 23.44 -2.52 -8.68
CA VAL A 273 24.18 -3.67 -9.24
C VAL A 273 25.24 -4.19 -8.25
N GLN A 274 25.91 -3.31 -7.51
CA GLN A 274 26.83 -3.72 -6.45
C GLN A 274 26.13 -4.56 -5.38
N VAL A 275 24.93 -4.15 -4.96
CA VAL A 275 24.15 -4.90 -3.97
C VAL A 275 23.66 -6.20 -4.58
N GLU A 276 23.17 -6.19 -5.82
CA GLU A 276 22.71 -7.38 -6.55
C GLU A 276 23.81 -8.46 -6.63
N LEU A 277 25.00 -8.10 -7.14
CA LEU A 277 26.14 -9.00 -7.22
C LEU A 277 26.62 -9.48 -5.84
N ALA A 278 26.57 -8.61 -4.82
CA ALA A 278 26.90 -9.01 -3.46
C ALA A 278 25.89 -9.99 -2.85
N LEU A 279 24.60 -9.86 -3.18
CA LEU A 279 23.56 -10.81 -2.77
C LEU A 279 23.76 -12.17 -3.43
N GLU A 280 24.21 -12.23 -4.69
CA GLU A 280 24.51 -13.49 -5.37
C GLU A 280 25.63 -14.30 -4.69
N GLN A 281 26.55 -13.63 -3.98
CA GLN A 281 27.59 -14.29 -3.19
C GLN A 281 27.07 -14.88 -1.87
N LEU A 282 25.84 -14.53 -1.46
CA LEU A 282 25.21 -15.11 -0.27
C LEU A 282 24.70 -16.51 -0.59
N THR A 283 25.17 -17.50 0.16
CA THR A 283 24.79 -18.91 -0.03
C THR A 283 23.38 -19.25 0.45
N GLN A 284 22.75 -18.35 1.21
CA GLN A 284 21.43 -18.55 1.81
C GLN A 284 20.64 -17.26 1.79
N SER A 285 19.33 -17.37 1.54
CA SER A 285 18.40 -16.26 1.75
C SER A 285 18.33 -15.95 3.25
N VAL A 286 18.54 -14.67 3.60
CA VAL A 286 18.48 -14.20 4.98
C VAL A 286 17.24 -13.32 5.13
N ALA A 287 16.39 -13.67 6.09
CA ALA A 287 15.18 -12.92 6.38
C ALA A 287 15.43 -11.93 7.54
N PRO A 288 14.61 -10.87 7.70
CA PRO A 288 14.71 -9.94 8.83
C PRO A 288 14.71 -10.62 10.21
N GLU A 289 14.07 -11.78 10.32
CA GLU A 289 14.01 -12.64 11.50
C GLU A 289 15.38 -13.06 12.01
N SER A 290 16.38 -13.19 11.14
CA SER A 290 17.75 -13.52 11.54
C SER A 290 18.40 -12.44 12.41
N PHE A 291 17.84 -11.24 12.45
CA PHE A 291 18.30 -10.14 13.30
C PHE A 291 17.54 -10.06 14.64
N TRP A 292 16.48 -10.86 14.86
CA TRP A 292 15.65 -10.74 16.06
C TRP A 292 16.43 -10.95 17.35
N ASP A 293 17.35 -11.92 17.36
CA ASP A 293 18.23 -12.20 18.50
C ASP A 293 19.18 -11.03 18.78
N GLU A 294 19.72 -10.39 17.74
CA GLU A 294 20.61 -9.24 17.87
C GLU A 294 19.92 -8.01 18.49
N PHE A 295 18.60 -7.90 18.33
CA PHE A 295 17.78 -6.79 18.80
C PHE A 295 16.87 -7.15 19.98
N ASP A 296 17.12 -8.29 20.63
CA ASP A 296 16.39 -8.78 21.81
C ASP A 296 14.87 -8.75 21.63
N VAL A 297 14.38 -9.19 20.47
CA VAL A 297 12.96 -9.14 20.15
C VAL A 297 12.16 -10.03 21.10
N LYS A 298 11.17 -9.43 21.76
CA LYS A 298 10.14 -10.12 22.53
C LYS A 298 8.81 -9.89 21.83
N TRP A 299 8.21 -10.96 21.34
CA TRP A 299 6.93 -10.90 20.63
C TRP A 299 5.85 -11.68 21.37
N PHE A 300 4.59 -11.33 21.09
CA PHE A 300 3.42 -11.85 21.79
C PHE A 300 3.25 -13.36 21.65
N TYR A 301 3.66 -13.94 20.51
CA TYR A 301 3.40 -15.33 20.18
C TYR A 301 4.41 -16.37 20.71
N GLY A 302 5.33 -15.99 21.60
CA GLY A 302 6.22 -16.93 22.30
C GLY A 302 7.68 -16.87 21.85
N GLU A 303 8.36 -18.01 21.74
CA GLU A 303 9.75 -18.06 21.22
C GLU A 303 9.77 -18.18 19.70
N THR A 304 10.78 -17.57 19.08
CA THR A 304 11.15 -17.72 17.67
C THR A 304 11.70 -19.12 17.44
N LYS A 305 10.89 -20.03 16.88
CA LYS A 305 11.37 -21.28 16.30
C LYS A 305 10.98 -21.37 14.84
#